data_AF-A0A3M2VZS3-F1
#
_entry.id   AF-A0A3M2VZS3-F1
#
_cell.length_a   1.000
_cell.length_b   1.000
_cell.length_c   1.000
_cell.angle_alpha   90.00
_cell.angle_beta   90.00
_cell.angle_gamma   90.00
#
_symmetry.space_group_name_H-M   'P 1'
#
loop_
_entity.id
_entity.type
_entity.pdbx_description
1 polymer ?
#
loop_
_entity_poly.entity_id
_entity_poly.type
_entity_poly.pdbx_seq_one_letter_code
_entity_poly.pdbx_strand_id
1 'polypeptide(L)'
;DGQERGIEALSDGQQSLFYFALAAAVFDLEREVVAGSIEGFRSDALRIPALTIFALEEPENHLSPYFLARIIRQVRSLTTDGSAQAIVTSHSPAVLSRVNPTEVRYCRCDPKTRVSTVKRIKLPVNDVEASKFVRGAMLAYPELYFARFVLLVEGDSERIVLPRLAEALNLLIDPAFVAIVPLGGRHVQHFWRLLKHLGIPHATLLDLDLGRDGGGFGRVKTAIEKLIEFGAPKAEVLRITTGILSDADLANMHNWPDSVDHSGLLSWINNNLKAHGVYFSSPLDLDLAMLEAFPAAYAAIVPERGGSRMAADKAAEVVLGTAGPGLKAYTGPFVGYPPQFPSYRYHFLTNSKPATHLAALTHITKAQLVAHMPVVLASVLKHISASLRRD
;
A
#
# COMPACT_ATOMS: atom_id res chain seq x y z
N ASP A 1 -10.17 18.42 44.25
CA ASP A 1 -11.29 18.24 45.19
C ASP A 1 -11.22 16.99 46.06
N GLY A 2 -10.22 16.10 45.91
CA GLY A 2 -9.92 15.06 46.90
C GLY A 2 -11.05 14.07 47.23
N GLN A 3 -12.11 14.02 46.41
CA GLN A 3 -13.23 13.13 46.63
C GLN A 3 -12.86 11.69 46.28
N GLU A 4 -13.14 10.78 47.19
CA GLU A 4 -13.07 9.35 46.93
C GLU A 4 -14.03 8.97 45.81
N ARG A 5 -13.50 8.31 44.78
CA ARG A 5 -14.28 7.75 43.68
C ARG A 5 -13.92 6.28 43.56
N GLY A 6 -14.94 5.44 43.42
CA GLY A 6 -14.73 4.02 43.15
C GLY A 6 -14.07 3.80 41.79
N ILE A 7 -13.43 2.64 41.61
CA ILE A 7 -12.83 2.24 40.33
C ILE A 7 -13.88 2.20 39.20
N GLU A 8 -15.14 1.94 39.56
CA GLU A 8 -16.33 1.98 38.69
C GLU A 8 -16.55 3.34 38.02
N ALA A 9 -16.00 4.42 38.59
CA ALA A 9 -16.13 5.78 38.04
C ALA A 9 -15.08 6.10 36.96
N LEU A 10 -14.11 5.21 36.73
CA LEU A 10 -13.14 5.30 35.65
C LEU A 10 -13.73 4.73 34.36
N SER A 11 -13.27 5.23 33.21
CA SER A 11 -13.57 4.56 31.94
C SER A 11 -12.88 3.19 31.86
N ASP A 12 -13.39 2.27 31.05
CA ASP A 12 -12.82 0.93 30.85
C ASP A 12 -11.32 0.97 30.50
N GLY A 13 -10.90 1.96 29.71
CA GLY A 13 -9.49 2.19 29.36
C GLY A 13 -8.65 2.64 30.57
N GLN A 14 -9.21 3.49 31.43
CA GLN A 14 -8.55 3.94 32.67
C GLN A 14 -8.48 2.82 33.72
N GLN A 15 -9.50 1.97 33.81
CA GLN A 15 -9.48 0.78 34.66
C GLN A 15 -8.37 -0.19 34.21
N SER A 16 -8.31 -0.49 32.91
CA SER A 16 -7.26 -1.35 32.32
C SER A 16 -5.85 -0.81 32.61
N LEU A 17 -5.65 0.51 32.48
CA LEU A 17 -4.40 1.17 32.82
C LEU A 17 -4.05 1.05 34.31
N PHE A 18 -5.03 1.18 35.20
CA PHE A 18 -4.83 1.08 36.63
C PHE A 18 -4.40 -0.33 37.04
N TYR A 19 -5.06 -1.37 36.52
CA TYR A 19 -4.67 -2.76 36.77
C TYR A 19 -3.27 -3.07 36.23
N PHE A 20 -2.94 -2.60 35.03
CA PHE A 20 -1.60 -2.75 34.47
C PHE A 20 -0.55 -2.04 35.33
N ALA A 21 -0.82 -0.82 35.81
CA ALA A 21 0.09 -0.08 36.67
C ALA A 21 0.34 -0.79 38.01
N LEU A 22 -0.69 -1.38 38.62
CA LEU A 22 -0.55 -2.19 39.84
C LEU A 22 0.33 -3.42 39.59
N ALA A 23 0.08 -4.17 38.53
CA ALA A 23 0.88 -5.35 38.19
C ALA A 23 2.34 -4.99 37.89
N ALA A 24 2.56 -3.88 37.17
CA ALA A 24 3.89 -3.35 36.89
C ALA A 24 4.62 -2.92 38.18
N ALA A 25 3.93 -2.23 39.10
CA ALA A 25 4.51 -1.79 40.36
C ALA A 25 4.88 -2.97 41.28
N VAL A 26 4.05 -4.02 41.33
CA VAL A 26 4.38 -5.25 42.07
C VAL A 26 5.61 -5.92 41.46
N PHE A 27 5.70 -6.00 40.14
CA PHE A 27 6.86 -6.56 39.46
C PHE A 27 8.14 -5.75 39.69
N ASP A 28 8.06 -4.41 39.62
CA ASP A 28 9.20 -3.54 39.90
C ASP A 28 9.66 -3.71 41.36
N LEU A 29 8.73 -3.80 42.31
CA LEU A 29 9.03 -4.07 43.72
C LEU A 29 9.72 -5.43 43.89
N GLU A 30 9.20 -6.49 43.28
CA GLU A 30 9.82 -7.82 43.31
C GLU A 30 11.27 -7.77 42.80
N ARG A 31 11.51 -7.04 41.71
CA ARG A 31 12.85 -6.86 41.16
C ARG A 31 13.78 -6.10 42.08
N GLU A 32 13.31 -5.03 42.71
CA GLU A 32 14.08 -4.26 43.69
C GLU A 32 14.43 -5.12 44.92
N VAL A 33 13.51 -5.97 45.38
CA VAL A 33 13.81 -6.94 46.45
C VAL A 33 14.90 -7.92 46.02
N VAL A 34 14.82 -8.49 44.82
CA VAL A 34 15.84 -9.42 44.30
C VAL A 34 17.20 -8.74 44.14
N ALA A 35 17.21 -7.48 43.70
CA ALA A 35 18.43 -6.70 43.56
C ALA A 35 19.03 -6.26 44.90
N GLY A 36 18.28 -6.40 46.01
CA GLY A 36 18.68 -5.93 47.33
C GLY A 36 18.70 -4.40 47.44
N SER A 37 17.96 -3.69 46.58
CA SER A 37 17.92 -2.22 46.57
C SER A 37 16.92 -1.62 47.56
N ILE A 38 16.09 -2.45 48.18
CA ILE A 38 15.09 -2.04 49.18
C ILE A 38 15.12 -2.95 50.41
N GLU A 39 14.93 -2.34 51.59
CA GLU A 39 14.90 -3.02 52.88
C GLU A 39 13.45 -3.30 53.33
N GLY A 40 13.29 -4.10 54.39
CA GLY A 40 11.99 -4.36 55.02
C GLY A 40 11.21 -5.55 54.46
N PHE A 41 11.74 -6.23 53.45
CA PHE A 41 11.13 -7.44 52.87
C PHE A 41 11.82 -8.71 53.34
N ARG A 42 11.01 -9.72 53.69
CA ARG A 42 11.47 -11.05 54.05
C ARG A 42 11.64 -11.91 52.79
N SER A 43 12.88 -12.11 52.37
CA SER A 43 13.22 -12.91 51.18
C SER A 43 12.71 -14.36 51.25
N ASP A 44 12.57 -14.92 52.45
CA ASP A 44 12.03 -16.26 52.69
C ASP A 44 10.49 -16.35 52.60
N ALA A 45 9.81 -15.21 52.68
CA ALA A 45 8.35 -15.12 52.58
C ALA A 45 7.87 -14.74 51.16
N LEU A 46 8.74 -14.18 50.32
CA LEU A 46 8.41 -13.77 48.96
C LEU A 46 8.64 -14.89 47.96
N ARG A 47 7.60 -15.21 47.17
CA ARG A 47 7.68 -16.16 46.05
C ARG A 47 7.80 -15.38 44.75
N ILE A 48 9.04 -15.03 44.40
CA ILE A 48 9.31 -14.25 43.19
C ILE A 48 9.40 -15.20 41.99
N PRO A 49 8.58 -15.00 40.94
CA PRO A 49 8.62 -15.86 39.76
C PRO A 49 9.93 -15.68 38.99
N ALA A 50 10.43 -16.78 38.40
CA ALA A 50 11.61 -16.74 37.53
C ALA A 50 11.36 -16.02 36.20
N LEU A 51 10.10 -15.98 35.74
CA LEU A 51 9.65 -15.29 34.55
C LEU A 51 8.22 -14.79 34.76
N THR A 52 8.01 -13.50 34.56
CA THR A 52 6.68 -12.87 34.56
C THR A 52 6.20 -12.64 33.12
N ILE A 53 4.95 -13.00 32.81
CA ILE A 53 4.36 -12.77 31.49
C ILE A 53 3.28 -11.70 31.60
N PHE A 54 3.48 -10.58 30.90
CA PHE A 54 2.47 -9.55 30.72
C PHE A 54 1.71 -9.80 29.42
N ALA A 55 0.43 -10.18 29.51
CA ALA A 55 -0.44 -10.36 28.35
C ALA A 55 -1.47 -9.21 28.31
N LEU A 56 -1.39 -8.35 27.29
CA LEU A 56 -2.29 -7.23 27.08
C LEU A 56 -3.16 -7.51 25.86
N GLU A 57 -4.46 -7.55 26.06
CA GLU A 57 -5.44 -7.64 24.99
C GLU A 57 -5.88 -6.25 24.55
N GLU A 58 -5.66 -5.93 23.27
CA GLU A 58 -6.13 -4.71 22.60
C GLU A 58 -6.02 -3.43 23.47
N PRO A 59 -4.81 -3.05 23.92
CA PRO A 59 -4.61 -1.90 24.80
C PRO A 59 -4.98 -0.55 24.17
N GLU A 60 -5.36 -0.53 22.90
CA GLU A 60 -5.98 0.62 22.24
C GLU A 60 -7.47 0.83 22.59
N ASN A 61 -8.16 -0.20 23.08
CA ASN A 61 -9.59 -0.12 23.35
C ASN A 61 -9.87 0.91 24.45
N HIS A 62 -10.82 1.81 24.19
CA HIS A 62 -11.23 2.89 25.09
C HIS A 62 -10.10 3.86 25.50
N LEU A 63 -8.99 3.89 24.75
CA LEU A 63 -7.84 4.75 25.03
C LEU A 63 -7.50 5.66 23.85
N SER A 64 -7.02 6.88 24.17
CA SER A 64 -6.51 7.77 23.14
C SER A 64 -5.19 7.23 22.56
N PRO A 65 -4.87 7.49 21.28
CA PRO A 65 -3.62 7.06 20.67
C PRO A 65 -2.34 7.54 21.39
N TYR A 66 -2.44 8.60 22.20
CA TYR A 66 -1.32 9.12 23.00
C TYR A 66 -1.07 8.27 24.24
N PHE A 67 -2.11 7.71 24.87
CA PHE A 67 -1.94 6.79 26.01
C PHE A 67 -1.31 5.47 25.56
N LEU A 68 -1.67 4.99 24.38
CA LEU A 68 -1.08 3.78 23.81
C LEU A 68 0.46 3.86 23.71
N ALA A 69 1.00 5.02 23.33
CA ALA A 69 2.46 5.21 23.28
C ALA A 69 3.12 5.08 24.66
N ARG A 70 2.44 5.49 25.73
CA ARG A 70 2.92 5.34 27.11
C ARG A 70 2.88 3.88 27.55
N ILE A 71 1.79 3.17 27.24
CA ILE A 71 1.65 1.74 27.55
C ILE A 71 2.77 0.95 26.87
N ILE A 72 2.95 1.10 25.56
CA ILE A 72 4.00 0.38 24.82
C ILE A 72 5.40 0.67 25.39
N ARG A 73 5.67 1.92 25.82
CA ARG A 73 6.94 2.28 26.45
C ARG A 73 7.12 1.59 27.81
N GLN A 74 6.08 1.58 28.64
CA GLN A 74 6.12 0.94 29.96
C GLN A 74 6.24 -0.58 29.84
N VAL A 75 5.50 -1.22 28.93
CA VAL A 75 5.66 -2.64 28.62
C VAL A 75 7.09 -2.96 28.20
N ARG A 76 7.70 -2.10 27.36
CA ARG A 76 9.10 -2.28 26.97
C ARG A 76 10.07 -2.19 28.14
N SER A 77 9.90 -1.22 29.05
CA SER A 77 10.79 -1.08 30.22
C SER A 77 10.75 -2.32 31.11
N LEU A 78 9.56 -2.91 31.33
CA LEU A 78 9.40 -4.13 32.14
C LEU A 78 10.15 -5.34 31.56
N THR A 79 10.30 -5.41 30.23
CA THR A 79 10.93 -6.56 29.55
C THR A 79 12.45 -6.46 29.35
N THR A 80 13.08 -5.35 29.74
CA THR A 80 14.49 -5.04 29.38
C THR A 80 15.49 -6.05 29.93
N ASP A 81 15.27 -6.53 31.16
CA ASP A 81 16.25 -7.32 31.91
C ASP A 81 16.03 -8.84 31.78
N GLY A 82 15.11 -9.26 30.92
CA GLY A 82 14.84 -10.68 30.60
C GLY A 82 14.04 -11.45 31.65
N SER A 83 13.75 -10.86 32.82
CA SER A 83 12.87 -11.43 33.86
C SER A 83 11.38 -11.35 33.53
N ALA A 84 11.01 -10.63 32.46
CA ALA A 84 9.65 -10.59 31.96
C ALA A 84 9.57 -10.66 30.44
N GLN A 85 8.45 -11.22 29.96
CA GLN A 85 8.04 -11.22 28.57
C GLN A 85 6.68 -10.54 28.44
N ALA A 86 6.52 -9.71 27.41
CA ALA A 86 5.24 -9.12 27.08
C ALA A 86 4.66 -9.65 25.77
N ILE A 87 3.35 -9.86 25.77
CA ILE A 87 2.55 -10.21 24.61
C ILE A 87 1.44 -9.17 24.50
N VAL A 88 1.38 -8.48 23.36
CA VAL A 88 0.34 -7.50 23.07
C VAL A 88 -0.41 -7.96 21.83
N THR A 89 -1.74 -8.08 21.94
CA THR A 89 -2.60 -8.29 20.78
C THR A 89 -3.22 -6.96 20.37
N SER A 90 -3.43 -6.77 19.07
CA SER A 90 -3.97 -5.52 18.53
C SER A 90 -4.53 -5.74 17.13
N HIS A 91 -5.65 -5.08 16.86
CA HIS A 91 -6.20 -4.91 15.51
C HIS A 91 -5.98 -3.48 14.97
N SER A 92 -5.22 -2.66 15.70
CA SER A 92 -5.04 -1.24 15.42
C SER A 92 -3.74 -0.94 14.67
N PRO A 93 -3.82 -0.22 13.54
CA PRO A 93 -2.64 0.33 12.87
C PRO A 93 -1.78 1.23 13.79
N ALA A 94 -2.38 1.84 14.82
CA ALA A 94 -1.66 2.69 15.76
C ALA A 94 -0.66 1.92 16.64
N VAL A 95 -0.92 0.65 16.95
CA VAL A 95 0.06 -0.20 17.67
C VAL A 95 1.21 -0.56 16.73
N LEU A 96 0.88 -1.00 15.50
CA LEU A 96 1.89 -1.44 14.53
C LEU A 96 2.88 -0.34 14.14
N SER A 97 2.44 0.93 14.13
CA SER A 97 3.34 2.06 13.86
C SER A 97 4.35 2.34 14.98
N ARG A 98 4.26 1.67 16.13
CA ARG A 98 5.06 1.91 17.35
C ARG A 98 5.93 0.74 17.77
N VAL A 99 5.87 -0.38 17.07
CA VAL A 99 6.65 -1.60 17.38
C VAL A 99 7.63 -1.92 16.25
N ASN A 100 8.70 -2.66 16.55
CA ASN A 100 9.60 -3.12 15.49
C ASN A 100 8.87 -4.22 14.69
N PRO A 101 8.80 -4.15 13.34
CA PRO A 101 8.14 -5.18 12.57
C PRO A 101 8.65 -6.60 12.83
N THR A 102 9.92 -6.79 13.19
CA THR A 102 10.48 -8.12 13.53
C THR A 102 9.90 -8.72 14.82
N GLU A 103 9.36 -7.88 15.70
CA GLU A 103 8.67 -8.28 16.94
C GLU A 103 7.23 -8.77 16.64
N VAL A 104 6.65 -8.36 15.50
CA VAL A 104 5.26 -8.67 15.16
C VAL A 104 5.08 -10.15 14.80
N ARG A 105 4.00 -10.73 15.31
CA ARG A 105 3.46 -12.04 14.93
C ARG A 105 2.11 -11.80 14.26
N TYR A 106 2.07 -11.96 12.95
CA TYR A 106 0.87 -11.78 12.15
C TYR A 106 0.00 -13.03 12.22
N CYS A 107 -1.19 -12.89 12.78
CA CYS A 107 -2.19 -13.94 12.88
C CYS A 107 -3.21 -13.77 11.75
N ARG A 108 -3.47 -14.84 11.00
CA ARG A 108 -4.49 -14.85 9.94
C ARG A 108 -5.22 -16.18 9.93
N CYS A 109 -6.54 -16.14 9.94
CA CYS A 109 -7.40 -17.29 9.69
C CYS A 109 -7.74 -17.36 8.19
N ASP A 110 -7.53 -18.52 7.59
CA ASP A 110 -8.01 -18.77 6.23
C ASP A 110 -9.53 -18.94 6.26
N PRO A 111 -10.30 -18.12 5.52
CA PRO A 111 -11.76 -18.15 5.64
C PRO A 111 -12.38 -19.46 5.14
N LYS A 112 -11.71 -20.17 4.22
CA LYS A 112 -12.23 -21.41 3.62
C LYS A 112 -11.89 -22.64 4.46
N THR A 113 -10.64 -22.77 4.87
CA THR A 113 -10.15 -23.93 5.61
C THR A 113 -10.31 -23.77 7.12
N ARG A 114 -10.57 -22.54 7.60
CA ARG A 114 -10.62 -22.16 9.03
C ARG A 114 -9.33 -22.43 9.79
N VAL A 115 -8.22 -22.62 9.07
CA VAL A 115 -6.90 -22.80 9.66
C VAL A 115 -6.29 -21.44 10.01
N SER A 116 -5.94 -21.26 11.28
CA SER A 116 -5.19 -20.10 11.75
C SER A 116 -3.69 -20.31 11.52
N THR A 117 -3.03 -19.30 10.99
CA THR A 117 -1.58 -19.26 10.81
C THR A 117 -0.98 -18.10 11.57
N VAL A 118 0.20 -18.32 12.15
CA VAL A 118 0.99 -17.29 12.83
C VAL A 118 2.30 -17.15 12.10
N LYS A 119 2.58 -15.96 11.57
CA LYS A 119 3.76 -15.68 10.76
C LYS A 119 4.55 -14.51 11.32
N ARG A 120 5.88 -14.64 11.33
CA ARG A 120 6.78 -13.50 11.59
C ARG A 120 6.82 -12.61 10.37
N ILE A 121 6.91 -11.29 10.56
CA ILE A 121 7.20 -10.37 9.46
C ILE A 121 8.65 -10.58 9.02
N LYS A 122 8.83 -10.84 7.72
CA LYS A 122 10.15 -11.01 7.11
C LYS A 122 10.54 -9.72 6.40
N LEU A 123 11.60 -9.09 6.86
CA LEU A 123 12.23 -7.98 6.15
C LEU A 123 13.25 -8.52 5.13
N PRO A 124 13.52 -7.79 4.04
CA PRO A 124 14.62 -8.10 3.12
C PRO A 124 15.94 -8.27 3.88
N VAL A 125 16.66 -9.35 3.60
CA VAL A 125 17.97 -9.66 4.20
C VAL A 125 19.07 -9.19 3.23
N ASN A 126 20.14 -8.59 3.76
CA ASN A 126 21.30 -8.10 2.99
C ASN A 126 21.01 -6.97 1.98
N ASP A 127 19.86 -6.32 2.07
CA ASP A 127 19.52 -5.13 1.30
C ASP A 127 19.03 -4.04 2.24
N VAL A 128 19.95 -3.17 2.66
CA VAL A 128 19.69 -2.12 3.65
C VAL A 128 18.65 -1.13 3.13
N GLU A 129 18.73 -0.76 1.85
CA GLU A 129 17.81 0.21 1.26
C GLU A 129 16.43 -0.39 1.05
N ALA A 130 16.31 -1.64 0.57
CA ALA A 130 15.03 -2.31 0.51
C ALA A 130 14.42 -2.55 1.89
N SER A 131 15.25 -2.89 2.90
CA SER A 131 14.77 -3.06 4.27
C SER A 131 14.25 -1.75 4.87
N LYS A 132 14.97 -0.63 4.67
CA LYS A 132 14.50 0.71 5.04
C LYS A 132 13.21 1.09 4.31
N PHE A 133 13.12 0.82 3.01
CA PHE A 133 11.95 1.11 2.20
C PHE A 133 10.72 0.33 2.68
N VAL A 134 10.83 -1.00 2.81
CA VAL A 134 9.75 -1.87 3.30
C VAL A 134 9.34 -1.46 4.71
N ARG A 135 10.31 -1.19 5.59
CA ARG A 135 10.03 -0.72 6.95
C ARG A 135 9.32 0.63 6.95
N GLY A 136 9.79 1.59 6.15
CA GLY A 136 9.20 2.92 6.04
C GLY A 136 7.76 2.86 5.54
N ALA A 137 7.50 2.10 4.47
CA ALA A 137 6.16 1.94 3.94
C ALA A 137 5.25 1.10 4.86
N MET A 138 5.77 0.14 5.62
CA MET A 138 5.01 -0.56 6.66
C MET A 138 4.62 0.33 7.84
N LEU A 139 5.45 1.32 8.17
CA LEU A 139 5.14 2.33 9.19
C LEU A 139 4.19 3.41 8.65
N ALA A 140 4.29 3.75 7.37
CA ALA A 140 3.45 4.74 6.71
C ALA A 140 2.04 4.20 6.40
N TYR A 141 1.93 2.91 6.06
CA TYR A 141 0.69 2.25 5.65
C TYR A 141 0.39 0.98 6.48
N PRO A 142 0.29 1.09 7.82
CA PRO A 142 0.05 -0.06 8.70
C PRO A 142 -1.31 -0.76 8.46
N GLU A 143 -2.26 -0.12 7.77
CA GLU A 143 -3.51 -0.70 7.31
C GLU A 143 -3.31 -1.94 6.41
N LEU A 144 -2.16 -2.07 5.73
CA LEU A 144 -1.88 -3.21 4.86
C LEU A 144 -1.96 -4.56 5.59
N TYR A 145 -1.66 -4.58 6.90
CA TYR A 145 -1.70 -5.81 7.70
C TYR A 145 -3.12 -6.29 7.95
N PHE A 146 -4.07 -5.37 8.03
CA PHE A 146 -5.47 -5.67 8.35
C PHE A 146 -6.34 -5.82 7.09
N ALA A 147 -5.75 -5.62 5.91
CA ALA A 147 -6.46 -5.68 4.65
C ALA A 147 -6.83 -7.12 4.25
N ARG A 148 -8.07 -7.27 3.76
CA ARG A 148 -8.52 -8.46 3.02
C ARG A 148 -7.92 -8.49 1.61
N PHE A 149 -7.64 -7.32 1.03
CA PHE A 149 -6.96 -7.17 -0.25
C PHE A 149 -6.09 -5.90 -0.26
N VAL A 150 -4.89 -5.99 -0.84
CA VAL A 150 -4.00 -4.82 -1.00
C VAL A 150 -3.84 -4.48 -2.48
N LEU A 151 -4.17 -3.24 -2.86
CA LEU A 151 -3.83 -2.69 -4.16
C LEU A 151 -2.61 -1.78 -4.02
N LEU A 152 -1.49 -2.19 -4.60
CA LEU A 152 -0.28 -1.37 -4.69
C LEU A 152 -0.42 -0.42 -5.88
N VAL A 153 -0.12 0.86 -5.66
CA VAL A 153 -0.26 1.92 -6.67
C VAL A 153 0.99 2.80 -6.73
N GLU A 154 1.13 3.62 -7.76
CA GLU A 154 2.28 4.52 -7.88
C GLU A 154 2.18 5.73 -6.95
N GLY A 155 1.02 6.38 -6.85
CA GLY A 155 0.91 7.65 -6.12
C GLY A 155 -0.41 7.92 -5.41
N ASP A 156 -0.53 9.14 -4.92
CA ASP A 156 -1.73 9.61 -4.20
C ASP A 156 -2.91 9.90 -5.13
N SER A 157 -2.69 10.08 -6.44
CA SER A 157 -3.76 10.21 -7.44
C SER A 157 -4.72 9.02 -7.37
N GLU A 158 -4.19 7.81 -7.32
CA GLU A 158 -4.96 6.57 -7.23
C GLU A 158 -5.77 6.49 -5.93
N ARG A 159 -5.24 7.00 -4.81
CA ARG A 159 -5.95 7.01 -3.52
C ARG A 159 -7.16 7.93 -3.52
N ILE A 160 -7.15 8.98 -4.36
CA ILE A 160 -8.30 9.88 -4.52
C ILE A 160 -9.31 9.31 -5.53
N VAL A 161 -8.82 8.80 -6.65
CA VAL A 161 -9.67 8.40 -7.78
C VAL A 161 -10.31 7.02 -7.57
N LEU A 162 -9.53 6.01 -7.17
CA LEU A 162 -10.00 4.62 -7.12
C LEU A 162 -11.16 4.40 -6.14
N PRO A 163 -11.21 4.99 -4.93
CA PRO A 163 -12.37 4.83 -4.05
C PRO A 163 -13.68 5.32 -4.69
N ARG A 164 -13.64 6.44 -5.41
CA ARG A 164 -14.82 7.02 -6.08
C ARG A 164 -15.27 6.16 -7.26
N LEU A 165 -14.33 5.59 -8.02
CA LEU A 165 -14.65 4.62 -9.08
C LEU A 165 -15.21 3.31 -8.49
N ALA A 166 -14.64 2.81 -7.39
CA ALA A 166 -15.10 1.61 -6.72
C ALA A 166 -16.54 1.77 -6.20
N GLU A 167 -16.85 2.89 -5.55
CA GLU A 167 -18.20 3.25 -5.11
C GLU A 167 -19.20 3.27 -6.26
N ALA A 168 -18.79 3.75 -7.44
CA ALA A 168 -19.62 3.73 -8.64
C ALA A 168 -20.01 2.30 -9.05
N LEU A 169 -19.13 1.33 -8.80
CA LEU A 169 -19.34 -0.11 -9.01
C LEU A 169 -19.90 -0.84 -7.77
N ASN A 170 -20.38 -0.12 -6.76
CA ASN A 170 -20.90 -0.65 -5.50
C ASN A 170 -19.86 -1.47 -4.70
N LEU A 171 -18.58 -1.12 -4.81
CA LEU A 171 -17.48 -1.62 -3.99
C LEU A 171 -17.01 -0.50 -3.06
N LEU A 172 -17.34 -0.60 -1.77
CA LEU A 172 -16.85 0.34 -0.76
C LEU A 172 -15.48 -0.14 -0.27
N ILE A 173 -14.40 0.57 -0.63
CA ILE A 173 -13.00 0.17 -0.36
C ILE A 173 -12.75 -0.07 1.13
N ASP A 174 -13.05 0.91 1.99
CA ASP A 174 -12.76 0.80 3.43
C ASP A 174 -13.64 -0.26 4.12
N PRO A 175 -14.98 -0.29 3.95
CA PRO A 175 -15.82 -1.36 4.51
C PRO A 175 -15.49 -2.75 3.99
N ALA A 176 -14.90 -2.86 2.80
CA ALA A 176 -14.44 -4.13 2.25
C ALA A 176 -13.04 -4.54 2.74
N PHE A 177 -12.41 -3.74 3.61
CA PHE A 177 -11.04 -3.95 4.11
C PHE A 177 -10.02 -4.01 2.96
N VAL A 178 -10.14 -3.11 1.98
CA VAL A 178 -9.18 -2.98 0.87
C VAL A 178 -8.25 -1.82 1.17
N ALA A 179 -6.94 -2.08 1.21
CA ALA A 179 -5.93 -1.03 1.37
C ALA A 179 -5.37 -0.63 -0.01
N ILE A 180 -5.37 0.68 -0.31
CA ILE A 180 -4.72 1.26 -1.49
C ILE A 180 -3.42 1.91 -1.03
N VAL A 181 -2.28 1.31 -1.39
CA VAL A 181 -0.96 1.64 -0.83
C VAL A 181 -0.05 2.23 -1.92
N PRO A 182 0.31 3.52 -1.86
CA PRO A 182 1.18 4.14 -2.84
C PRO A 182 2.65 3.82 -2.52
N LEU A 183 3.33 3.20 -3.48
CA LEU A 183 4.73 2.74 -3.34
C LEU A 183 5.71 3.46 -4.28
N GLY A 184 5.26 4.41 -5.11
CA GLY A 184 6.14 5.18 -6.00
C GLY A 184 6.83 4.34 -7.09
N GLY A 185 6.25 3.19 -7.44
CA GLY A 185 6.73 2.31 -8.52
C GLY A 185 8.07 1.59 -8.26
N ARG A 186 8.72 1.80 -7.10
CA ARG A 186 10.01 1.17 -6.76
C ARG A 186 9.83 0.05 -5.74
N HIS A 187 10.75 -0.93 -5.79
CA HIS A 187 10.83 -2.03 -4.80
C HIS A 187 9.54 -2.85 -4.59
N VAL A 188 8.63 -2.84 -5.57
CA VAL A 188 7.32 -3.50 -5.50
C VAL A 188 7.45 -5.01 -5.23
N GLN A 189 8.50 -5.66 -5.74
CA GLN A 189 8.73 -7.09 -5.53
C GLN A 189 8.91 -7.47 -4.06
N HIS A 190 9.42 -6.57 -3.22
CA HIS A 190 9.53 -6.83 -1.78
C HIS A 190 8.17 -6.82 -1.10
N PHE A 191 7.25 -5.96 -1.55
CA PHE A 191 5.86 -5.96 -1.10
C PHE A 191 5.12 -7.21 -1.58
N TRP A 192 5.31 -7.64 -2.82
CA TRP A 192 4.77 -8.93 -3.28
C TRP A 192 5.23 -10.09 -2.40
N ARG A 193 6.53 -10.15 -2.08
CA ARG A 193 7.10 -11.17 -1.16
C ARG A 193 6.48 -11.10 0.23
N LEU A 194 6.34 -9.89 0.79
CA LEU A 194 5.71 -9.68 2.09
C LEU A 194 4.24 -10.15 2.07
N LEU A 195 3.43 -9.63 1.15
CA LEU A 195 2.00 -9.92 1.06
C LEU A 195 1.74 -11.40 0.77
N LYS A 196 2.51 -12.02 -0.14
CA LYS A 196 2.47 -13.47 -0.38
C LYS A 196 2.85 -14.28 0.86
N HIS A 197 3.92 -13.89 1.56
CA HIS A 197 4.34 -14.53 2.80
C HIS A 197 3.23 -14.43 3.85
N LEU A 198 2.58 -13.28 4.02
CA LEU A 198 1.47 -13.09 4.96
C LEU A 198 0.14 -13.71 4.49
N GLY A 199 0.04 -14.13 3.22
CA GLY A 199 -1.18 -14.68 2.64
C GLY A 199 -2.23 -13.62 2.33
N ILE A 200 -1.83 -12.36 2.13
CA ILE A 200 -2.70 -11.24 1.79
C ILE A 200 -2.84 -11.17 0.25
N PRO A 201 -4.05 -11.37 -0.30
CA PRO A 201 -4.33 -11.14 -1.72
C PRO A 201 -3.95 -9.73 -2.14
N HIS A 202 -3.36 -9.59 -3.34
CA HIS A 202 -2.90 -8.29 -3.80
C HIS A 202 -2.90 -8.16 -5.33
N ALA A 203 -2.87 -6.92 -5.79
CA ALA A 203 -2.61 -6.53 -7.16
C ALA A 203 -1.74 -5.27 -7.19
N THR A 204 -1.24 -4.90 -8.36
CA THR A 204 -0.44 -3.69 -8.56
C THR A 204 -0.92 -2.96 -9.80
N LEU A 205 -1.14 -1.66 -9.68
CA LEU A 205 -1.39 -0.74 -10.80
C LEU A 205 -0.16 0.14 -10.98
N LEU A 206 0.43 0.08 -12.16
CA LEU A 206 1.62 0.83 -12.57
C LEU A 206 1.30 1.78 -13.71
N ASP A 207 2.12 2.79 -13.89
CA ASP A 207 2.09 3.69 -15.05
C ASP A 207 2.89 3.06 -16.19
N LEU A 208 2.35 3.16 -17.41
CA LEU A 208 3.04 2.66 -18.60
C LEU A 208 4.10 3.64 -19.09
N ASP A 209 3.93 4.93 -18.80
CA ASP A 209 4.87 6.00 -19.13
C ASP A 209 5.25 6.06 -20.63
N LEU A 210 4.34 5.67 -21.54
CA LEU A 210 4.65 5.63 -22.97
C LEU A 210 5.15 6.99 -23.47
N GLY A 211 6.27 6.98 -24.21
CA GLY A 211 6.94 8.19 -24.69
C GLY A 211 7.99 8.77 -23.74
N ARG A 212 7.97 8.42 -22.45
CA ARG A 212 9.01 8.83 -21.48
C ARG A 212 10.23 7.93 -21.54
N ASP A 213 11.34 8.40 -20.98
CA ASP A 213 12.54 7.58 -20.79
C ASP A 213 12.24 6.36 -19.91
N GLY A 214 12.65 5.17 -20.38
CA GLY A 214 12.31 3.89 -19.75
C GLY A 214 10.82 3.50 -19.78
N GLY A 215 9.96 4.26 -20.46
CA GLY A 215 8.54 3.98 -20.65
C GLY A 215 8.23 2.76 -21.53
N GLY A 216 6.95 2.41 -21.64
CA GLY A 216 6.47 1.34 -22.54
C GLY A 216 7.14 0.00 -22.23
N PHE A 217 7.88 -0.54 -23.20
CA PHE A 217 8.61 -1.80 -23.04
C PHE A 217 9.63 -1.78 -21.90
N GLY A 218 10.18 -0.61 -21.52
CA GLY A 218 11.08 -0.51 -20.35
C GLY A 218 10.36 -0.78 -19.02
N ARG A 219 9.13 -0.25 -18.86
CA ARG A 219 8.27 -0.54 -17.70
C ARG A 219 7.79 -1.99 -17.70
N VAL A 220 7.41 -2.53 -18.86
CA VAL A 220 7.02 -3.94 -19.01
C VAL A 220 8.16 -4.88 -18.69
N LYS A 221 9.37 -4.64 -19.23
CA LYS A 221 10.59 -5.39 -18.89
C LYS A 221 10.82 -5.41 -17.39
N THR A 222 10.78 -4.24 -16.76
CA THR A 222 10.99 -4.10 -15.31
C THR A 222 9.98 -4.95 -14.53
N ALA A 223 8.70 -4.90 -14.89
CA ALA A 223 7.66 -5.70 -14.24
C ALA A 223 7.89 -7.21 -14.41
N ILE A 224 8.30 -7.66 -15.61
CA ILE A 224 8.66 -9.05 -15.89
C ILE A 224 9.83 -9.50 -15.01
N GLU A 225 10.92 -8.73 -14.99
CA GLU A 225 12.10 -9.05 -14.18
C GLU A 225 11.75 -9.15 -12.69
N LYS A 226 10.91 -8.24 -12.19
CA LYS A 226 10.43 -8.29 -10.81
C LYS A 226 9.51 -9.47 -10.52
N LEU A 227 8.68 -9.89 -11.47
CA LEU A 227 7.85 -11.08 -11.33
C LEU A 227 8.70 -12.36 -11.30
N ILE A 228 9.73 -12.44 -12.15
CA ILE A 228 10.69 -13.56 -12.14
C ILE A 228 11.44 -13.58 -10.81
N GLU A 229 11.93 -12.43 -10.33
CA GLU A 229 12.60 -12.29 -9.03
C GLU A 229 11.68 -12.71 -7.85
N PHE A 230 10.38 -12.47 -7.99
CA PHE A 230 9.34 -12.88 -7.04
C PHE A 230 9.01 -14.39 -7.09
N GLY A 231 9.42 -15.07 -8.17
CA GLY A 231 9.21 -16.51 -8.37
C GLY A 231 8.04 -16.85 -9.30
N ALA A 232 7.60 -15.92 -10.14
CA ALA A 232 6.69 -16.26 -11.24
C ALA A 232 7.40 -17.16 -12.26
N PRO A 233 6.74 -18.19 -12.82
CA PRO A 233 7.36 -19.07 -13.80
C PRO A 233 7.75 -18.30 -15.06
N LYS A 234 9.04 -18.33 -15.45
CA LYS A 234 9.54 -17.68 -16.67
C LYS A 234 8.71 -18.06 -17.90
N ALA A 235 8.31 -19.32 -18.03
CA ALA A 235 7.50 -19.81 -19.15
C ALA A 235 6.10 -19.17 -19.26
N GLU A 236 5.54 -18.70 -18.15
CA GLU A 236 4.24 -18.00 -18.15
C GLU A 236 4.42 -16.53 -18.47
N VAL A 237 5.35 -15.87 -17.77
CA VAL A 237 5.55 -14.42 -17.97
C VAL A 237 6.15 -14.15 -19.33
N LEU A 238 7.10 -14.95 -19.83
CA LEU A 238 7.80 -14.73 -21.10
C LEU A 238 7.13 -15.32 -22.34
N ARG A 239 5.88 -15.78 -22.22
CA ARG A 239 5.17 -16.41 -23.33
C ARG A 239 4.86 -15.41 -24.44
N ILE A 240 5.23 -15.75 -25.66
CA ILE A 240 4.92 -15.02 -26.89
C ILE A 240 4.23 -15.98 -27.87
N THR A 241 3.65 -15.44 -28.95
CA THR A 241 2.92 -16.25 -29.95
C THR A 241 3.75 -17.38 -30.54
N THR A 242 5.07 -17.18 -30.68
CA THR A 242 6.01 -18.12 -31.29
C THR A 242 6.76 -19.01 -30.30
N GLY A 243 6.45 -18.92 -28.99
CA GLY A 243 7.12 -19.72 -27.95
C GLY A 243 7.40 -18.94 -26.67
N ILE A 244 8.64 -19.04 -26.17
CA ILE A 244 9.10 -18.36 -24.95
C ILE A 244 10.21 -17.40 -25.36
N LEU A 245 10.12 -16.14 -24.92
CA LEU A 245 11.13 -15.12 -25.17
C LEU A 245 12.48 -15.52 -24.53
N SER A 246 13.58 -15.29 -25.24
CA SER A 246 14.92 -15.57 -24.72
C SER A 246 15.35 -14.56 -23.65
N ASP A 247 16.28 -14.95 -22.77
CA ASP A 247 16.84 -14.03 -21.76
C ASP A 247 17.60 -12.85 -22.41
N ALA A 248 18.23 -13.06 -23.58
CA ALA A 248 18.91 -12.00 -24.33
C ALA A 248 17.92 -10.97 -24.89
N ASP A 249 16.80 -11.46 -25.42
CA ASP A 249 15.72 -10.63 -25.93
C ASP A 249 15.03 -9.83 -24.80
N LEU A 250 14.78 -10.48 -23.65
CA LEU A 250 14.28 -9.79 -22.46
C LEU A 250 15.24 -8.69 -22.00
N ALA A 251 16.54 -8.96 -21.96
CA ALA A 251 17.54 -7.98 -21.59
C ALA A 251 17.49 -6.75 -22.52
N ASN A 252 17.24 -6.95 -23.82
CA ASN A 252 17.14 -5.89 -24.82
C ASN A 252 15.73 -5.27 -24.99
N MET A 253 14.71 -5.77 -24.28
CA MET A 253 13.30 -5.38 -24.49
C MET A 253 13.04 -3.87 -24.42
N HIS A 254 13.74 -3.16 -23.53
CA HIS A 254 13.66 -1.70 -23.38
C HIS A 254 14.09 -0.90 -24.62
N ASN A 255 14.83 -1.50 -25.55
CA ASN A 255 15.26 -0.87 -26.80
C ASN A 255 14.37 -1.24 -27.99
N TRP A 256 13.34 -2.06 -27.78
CA TRP A 256 12.46 -2.46 -28.87
C TRP A 256 11.64 -1.27 -29.36
N PRO A 257 11.53 -1.10 -30.69
CA PRO A 257 10.67 -0.07 -31.23
C PRO A 257 9.21 -0.42 -30.92
N ASP A 258 8.42 0.61 -30.63
CA ASP A 258 6.98 0.48 -30.64
C ASP A 258 6.51 0.15 -32.07
N SER A 259 5.76 -0.95 -32.21
CA SER A 259 5.02 -1.22 -33.44
C SER A 259 3.91 -0.18 -33.58
N VAL A 260 3.55 0.16 -34.82
CA VAL A 260 2.50 1.15 -35.10
C VAL A 260 1.19 0.81 -34.40
N ASP A 261 0.86 -0.48 -34.28
CA ASP A 261 -0.35 -0.96 -33.62
C ASP A 261 -0.18 -1.28 -32.11
N HIS A 262 1.05 -1.19 -31.59
CA HIS A 262 1.44 -1.57 -30.23
C HIS A 262 0.98 -2.97 -29.81
N SER A 263 0.70 -3.88 -30.76
CA SER A 263 0.11 -5.20 -30.50
C SER A 263 0.95 -6.05 -29.54
N GLY A 264 2.26 -6.04 -29.72
CA GLY A 264 3.21 -6.71 -28.82
C GLY A 264 3.11 -6.17 -27.39
N LEU A 265 3.25 -4.85 -27.22
CA LEU A 265 3.19 -4.19 -25.91
C LEU A 265 1.85 -4.45 -25.21
N LEU A 266 0.74 -4.27 -25.94
CA LEU A 266 -0.61 -4.51 -25.45
C LEU A 266 -0.85 -5.97 -25.06
N SER A 267 -0.25 -6.92 -25.78
CA SER A 267 -0.33 -8.34 -25.42
C SER A 267 0.36 -8.62 -24.08
N TRP A 268 1.54 -8.04 -23.82
CA TRP A 268 2.23 -8.21 -22.54
C TRP A 268 1.41 -7.68 -21.37
N ILE A 269 0.91 -6.44 -21.47
CA ILE A 269 0.18 -5.83 -20.35
C ILE A 269 -1.20 -6.48 -20.12
N ASN A 270 -1.89 -6.92 -21.18
CA ASN A 270 -3.26 -7.44 -21.06
C ASN A 270 -3.31 -8.95 -20.80
N ASN A 271 -2.34 -9.72 -21.29
CA ASN A 271 -2.37 -11.18 -21.21
C ASN A 271 -1.37 -11.71 -20.18
N ASN A 272 -0.09 -11.33 -20.30
CA ASN A 272 0.97 -11.94 -19.50
C ASN A 272 0.97 -11.37 -18.08
N LEU A 273 1.05 -10.04 -17.93
CA LEU A 273 1.24 -9.40 -16.63
C LEU A 273 -0.04 -9.36 -15.80
N LYS A 274 -1.19 -9.15 -16.46
CA LYS A 274 -2.50 -9.12 -15.82
C LYS A 274 -2.85 -10.41 -15.09
N ALA A 275 -2.45 -11.56 -15.62
CA ALA A 275 -2.64 -12.87 -14.99
C ALA A 275 -1.93 -13.00 -13.64
N HIS A 276 -0.86 -12.23 -13.44
CA HIS A 276 -0.11 -12.16 -12.18
C HIS A 276 -0.55 -10.98 -11.29
N GLY A 277 -1.67 -10.34 -11.60
CA GLY A 277 -2.20 -9.21 -10.84
C GLY A 277 -1.44 -7.90 -11.05
N VAL A 278 -0.66 -7.77 -12.13
CA VAL A 278 0.04 -6.53 -12.50
C VAL A 278 -0.69 -5.85 -13.65
N TYR A 279 -1.12 -4.61 -13.43
CA TYR A 279 -1.92 -3.81 -14.34
C TYR A 279 -1.18 -2.52 -14.71
N PHE A 280 -1.43 -2.00 -15.91
CA PHE A 280 -0.82 -0.78 -16.40
C PHE A 280 -1.86 0.27 -16.80
N SER A 281 -1.77 1.46 -16.22
CA SER A 281 -2.42 2.66 -16.72
C SER A 281 -1.78 3.05 -18.05
N SER A 282 -2.50 2.79 -19.14
CA SER A 282 -2.04 3.01 -20.52
C SER A 282 -2.81 4.17 -21.16
N PRO A 283 -2.17 5.01 -22.00
CA PRO A 283 -0.77 4.91 -22.45
C PRO A 283 0.27 5.51 -21.49
N LEU A 284 -0.09 6.47 -20.65
CA LEU A 284 0.87 7.19 -19.80
C LEU A 284 0.71 6.78 -18.33
N ASP A 285 -0.32 7.31 -17.67
CA ASP A 285 -0.60 7.12 -16.25
C ASP A 285 -2.11 7.19 -15.98
N LEU A 286 -2.51 7.02 -14.72
CA LEU A 286 -3.92 7.15 -14.32
C LEU A 286 -4.48 8.55 -14.62
N ASP A 287 -3.65 9.58 -14.47
CA ASP A 287 -4.07 10.98 -14.62
C ASP A 287 -4.54 11.27 -16.05
N LEU A 288 -3.78 10.83 -17.06
CA LEU A 288 -4.16 10.95 -18.47
C LEU A 288 -5.40 10.12 -18.78
N ALA A 289 -5.50 8.91 -18.23
CA ALA A 289 -6.67 8.05 -18.44
C ALA A 289 -7.96 8.69 -17.91
N MET A 290 -7.89 9.35 -16.75
CA MET A 290 -9.03 10.08 -16.19
C MET A 290 -9.35 11.36 -16.97
N LEU A 291 -8.33 12.11 -17.39
CA LEU A 291 -8.52 13.31 -18.21
C LEU A 291 -9.24 12.98 -19.52
N GLU A 292 -8.85 11.89 -20.19
CA GLU A 292 -9.48 11.43 -21.42
C GLU A 292 -10.92 10.95 -21.21
N ALA A 293 -11.16 10.24 -20.10
CA ALA A 293 -12.49 9.74 -19.79
C ALA A 293 -13.48 10.84 -19.42
N PHE A 294 -13.01 11.94 -18.81
CA PHE A 294 -13.87 12.99 -18.24
C PHE A 294 -13.42 14.42 -18.61
N PRO A 295 -13.20 14.75 -19.89
CA PRO A 295 -12.59 16.02 -20.28
C PRO A 295 -13.40 17.24 -19.83
N ALA A 296 -14.74 17.13 -19.84
CA ALA A 296 -15.62 18.21 -19.38
C ALA A 296 -15.47 18.52 -17.88
N ALA A 297 -15.21 17.50 -17.05
CA ALA A 297 -15.05 17.68 -15.60
C ALA A 297 -13.73 18.39 -15.27
N TYR A 298 -12.66 18.05 -15.96
CA TYR A 298 -11.37 18.75 -15.82
C TYR A 298 -11.43 20.16 -16.43
N ALA A 299 -12.16 20.36 -17.53
CA ALA A 299 -12.37 21.70 -18.08
C ALA A 299 -13.15 22.62 -17.12
N ALA A 300 -14.14 22.07 -16.39
CA ALA A 300 -14.98 22.84 -15.47
C ALA A 300 -14.23 23.46 -14.28
N ILE A 301 -13.08 22.87 -13.89
CA ILE A 301 -12.26 23.37 -12.78
C ILE A 301 -11.19 24.38 -13.23
N VAL A 302 -11.10 24.67 -14.53
CA VAL A 302 -10.19 25.69 -15.06
C VAL A 302 -10.82 27.07 -14.86
N PRO A 303 -10.16 28.01 -14.16
CA PRO A 303 -10.68 29.36 -13.99
C PRO A 303 -10.69 30.14 -15.33
N GLU A 304 -11.51 31.18 -15.47
CA GLU A 304 -11.73 31.93 -16.73
C GLU A 304 -10.45 32.42 -17.44
N ARG A 305 -9.39 32.72 -16.68
CA ARG A 305 -8.08 33.15 -17.22
C ARG A 305 -6.98 32.08 -17.11
N GLY A 306 -7.34 30.88 -16.68
CA GLY A 306 -6.46 29.72 -16.51
C GLY A 306 -6.32 28.89 -17.79
N GLY A 307 -5.83 27.66 -17.61
CA GLY A 307 -5.64 26.68 -18.69
C GLY A 307 -4.28 26.77 -19.38
N SER A 308 -4.00 25.79 -20.24
CA SER A 308 -2.78 25.78 -21.04
C SER A 308 -2.94 26.57 -22.33
N ARG A 309 -1.99 27.47 -22.61
CA ARG A 309 -1.85 28.17 -23.90
C ARG A 309 -0.73 27.60 -24.76
N MET A 310 -0.16 26.47 -24.35
CA MET A 310 0.97 25.83 -25.00
C MET A 310 0.49 24.99 -26.18
N ALA A 311 1.20 25.07 -27.31
CA ALA A 311 0.98 24.20 -28.46
C ALA A 311 1.22 22.73 -28.07
N ALA A 312 0.49 21.81 -28.71
CA ALA A 312 0.46 20.39 -28.33
C ALA A 312 1.84 19.72 -28.40
N ASP A 313 2.65 20.05 -29.41
CA ASP A 313 4.02 19.58 -29.59
C ASP A 313 4.94 19.99 -28.43
N LYS A 314 4.90 21.27 -28.04
CA LYS A 314 5.67 21.80 -26.91
C LYS A 314 5.19 21.24 -25.57
N ALA A 315 3.88 21.07 -25.43
CA ALA A 315 3.32 20.46 -24.22
C ALA A 315 3.75 18.99 -24.10
N ALA A 316 3.77 18.25 -25.21
CA ALA A 316 4.24 16.87 -25.25
C ALA A 316 5.70 16.74 -24.79
N GLU A 317 6.59 17.63 -25.26
CA GLU A 317 7.99 17.65 -24.86
C GLU A 317 8.15 17.82 -23.33
N VAL A 318 7.34 18.68 -22.72
CA VAL A 318 7.34 18.87 -21.26
C VAL A 318 6.77 17.65 -20.52
N VAL A 319 5.71 17.02 -21.05
CA VAL A 319 5.01 15.91 -20.40
C VAL A 319 5.79 14.60 -20.48
N LEU A 320 6.43 14.36 -21.63
CA LEU A 320 7.16 13.14 -21.95
C LEU A 320 8.66 13.26 -21.64
N GLY A 321 9.16 14.49 -21.51
CA GLY A 321 10.59 14.76 -21.41
C GLY A 321 11.31 14.60 -22.75
N THR A 322 12.59 14.93 -22.76
CA THR A 322 13.44 14.94 -23.97
C THR A 322 14.33 13.70 -24.11
N ALA A 323 14.41 12.87 -23.07
CA ALA A 323 15.26 11.68 -23.06
C ALA A 323 14.58 10.44 -23.69
N GLY A 324 13.24 10.40 -23.71
CA GLY A 324 12.47 9.30 -24.27
C GLY A 324 12.11 9.47 -25.76
N PRO A 325 11.37 8.52 -26.35
CA PRO A 325 10.94 8.59 -27.75
C PRO A 325 9.90 9.70 -28.03
N GLY A 326 9.28 10.25 -26.99
CA GLY A 326 8.32 11.35 -27.10
C GLY A 326 7.10 10.98 -27.95
N LEU A 327 6.65 11.91 -28.79
CA LEU A 327 5.48 11.73 -29.66
C LEU A 327 5.61 10.60 -30.68
N LYS A 328 6.84 10.13 -30.98
CA LYS A 328 7.04 9.01 -31.91
C LYS A 328 6.41 7.71 -31.40
N ALA A 329 6.22 7.57 -30.09
CA ALA A 329 5.56 6.43 -29.48
C ALA A 329 4.02 6.52 -29.51
N TYR A 330 3.43 7.64 -29.92
CA TYR A 330 1.98 7.84 -29.92
C TYR A 330 1.39 7.50 -31.29
N THR A 331 1.40 6.21 -31.62
CA THR A 331 0.91 5.67 -32.88
C THR A 331 -0.28 4.73 -32.69
N GLY A 332 -0.98 4.39 -33.78
CA GLY A 332 -2.12 3.46 -33.79
C GLY A 332 -3.18 3.80 -32.73
N PRO A 333 -3.42 2.93 -31.73
CA PRO A 333 -4.43 3.17 -30.69
C PRO A 333 -4.15 4.42 -29.84
N PHE A 334 -2.93 4.95 -29.83
CA PHE A 334 -2.54 6.09 -29.00
C PHE A 334 -2.43 7.42 -29.75
N VAL A 335 -2.73 7.44 -31.06
CA VAL A 335 -2.61 8.65 -31.89
C VAL A 335 -3.52 9.82 -31.45
N GLY A 336 -4.60 9.54 -30.72
CA GLY A 336 -5.56 10.52 -30.25
C GLY A 336 -5.19 11.26 -28.95
N TYR A 337 -4.14 10.81 -28.24
CA TYR A 337 -3.74 11.38 -26.94
C TYR A 337 -2.93 12.69 -27.02
N PRO A 338 -2.03 12.92 -27.98
CA PRO A 338 -1.20 14.12 -28.01
C PRO A 338 -1.94 15.47 -27.89
N PRO A 339 -3.14 15.66 -28.49
CA PRO A 339 -3.93 16.88 -28.30
C PRO A 339 -4.30 17.19 -26.83
N GLN A 340 -4.24 16.21 -25.92
CA GLN A 340 -4.57 16.39 -24.51
C GLN A 340 -3.39 16.88 -23.66
N PHE A 341 -2.15 16.79 -24.16
CA PHE A 341 -0.97 17.15 -23.37
C PHE A 341 -0.94 18.59 -22.85
N PRO A 342 -1.46 19.60 -23.57
CA PRO A 342 -1.61 20.94 -22.99
C PRO A 342 -2.44 20.91 -21.71
N SER A 343 -3.60 20.27 -21.72
CA SER A 343 -4.49 20.14 -20.56
C SER A 343 -3.86 19.28 -19.47
N TYR A 344 -3.24 18.15 -19.82
CA TYR A 344 -2.53 17.30 -18.88
C TYR A 344 -1.43 18.08 -18.14
N ARG A 345 -0.57 18.81 -18.87
CA ARG A 345 0.50 19.63 -18.27
C ARG A 345 -0.07 20.66 -17.30
N TYR A 346 -1.17 21.31 -17.67
CA TYR A 346 -1.83 22.28 -16.81
C TYR A 346 -2.34 21.62 -15.52
N HIS A 347 -3.08 20.52 -15.63
CA HIS A 347 -3.74 19.88 -14.49
C HIS A 347 -2.78 19.13 -13.56
N PHE A 348 -1.75 18.49 -14.09
CA PHE A 348 -0.99 17.47 -13.35
C PHE A 348 0.50 17.77 -13.21
N LEU A 349 1.05 18.72 -13.98
CA LEU A 349 2.43 19.19 -13.80
C LEU A 349 2.52 20.59 -13.20
N THR A 350 1.52 21.44 -13.43
CA THR A 350 1.47 22.80 -12.87
C THR A 350 0.72 22.85 -11.54
N ASN A 351 -0.25 21.94 -11.34
CA ASN A 351 -1.09 21.88 -10.15
C ASN A 351 -0.90 20.54 -9.42
N SER A 352 -1.36 20.49 -8.16
CA SER A 352 -1.33 19.27 -7.35
C SER A 352 -2.27 18.20 -7.93
N LYS A 353 -1.73 17.04 -8.32
CA LYS A 353 -2.53 15.95 -8.92
C LYS A 353 -3.71 15.52 -8.02
N PRO A 354 -3.53 15.26 -6.70
CA PRO A 354 -4.64 14.89 -5.83
C PRO A 354 -5.72 15.97 -5.74
N ALA A 355 -5.33 17.24 -5.66
CA ALA A 355 -6.29 18.35 -5.57
C ALA A 355 -7.08 18.53 -6.87
N THR A 356 -6.41 18.41 -8.01
CA THR A 356 -7.04 18.46 -9.34
C THR A 356 -8.07 17.34 -9.49
N HIS A 357 -7.73 16.10 -9.12
CA HIS A 357 -8.68 14.98 -9.15
C HIS A 357 -9.86 15.19 -8.22
N LEU A 358 -9.61 15.62 -6.98
CA LEU A 358 -10.67 15.87 -6.01
C LEU A 358 -11.68 16.90 -6.55
N ALA A 359 -11.19 18.00 -7.14
CA ALA A 359 -12.04 19.02 -7.74
C ALA A 359 -12.82 18.49 -8.96
N ALA A 360 -12.14 17.82 -9.89
CA ALA A 360 -12.77 17.28 -11.09
C ALA A 360 -13.87 16.26 -10.75
N LEU A 361 -13.63 15.37 -9.76
CA LEU A 361 -14.60 14.36 -9.32
C LEU A 361 -15.91 14.95 -8.78
N THR A 362 -15.93 16.22 -8.35
CA THR A 362 -17.19 16.89 -7.95
C THR A 362 -18.12 17.17 -9.13
N HIS A 363 -17.58 17.21 -10.36
CA HIS A 363 -18.32 17.44 -11.59
C HIS A 363 -18.72 16.14 -12.31
N ILE A 364 -18.43 14.96 -11.74
CA ILE A 364 -18.70 13.66 -12.37
C ILE A 364 -19.77 12.92 -11.56
N THR A 365 -20.89 12.63 -12.21
CA THR A 365 -21.97 11.84 -11.60
C THR A 365 -21.63 10.35 -11.54
N LYS A 366 -22.28 9.61 -10.63
CA LYS A 366 -22.12 8.14 -10.55
C LYS A 366 -22.38 7.45 -11.89
N ALA A 367 -23.41 7.88 -12.63
CA ALA A 367 -23.73 7.31 -13.94
C ALA A 367 -22.61 7.53 -14.97
N GLN A 368 -22.03 8.72 -15.01
CA GLN A 368 -20.88 9.01 -15.87
C GLN A 368 -19.66 8.19 -15.47
N LEU A 369 -19.37 8.06 -14.17
CA LEU A 369 -18.28 7.22 -13.68
C LEU A 369 -18.42 5.78 -14.17
N VAL A 370 -19.62 5.18 -14.11
CA VAL A 370 -19.85 3.81 -14.60
C VAL A 370 -19.71 3.72 -16.13
N ALA A 371 -20.25 4.69 -16.87
CA ALA A 371 -20.29 4.66 -18.32
C ALA A 371 -18.92 4.88 -18.98
N HIS A 372 -18.09 5.76 -18.42
CA HIS A 372 -16.84 6.22 -19.03
C HIS A 372 -15.58 5.80 -18.25
N MET A 373 -15.70 4.95 -17.23
CA MET A 373 -14.55 4.47 -16.46
C MET A 373 -13.45 3.92 -17.37
N PRO A 374 -12.19 4.32 -17.18
CA PRO A 374 -11.08 3.70 -17.89
C PRO A 374 -11.06 2.17 -17.69
N VAL A 375 -10.95 1.43 -18.80
CA VAL A 375 -11.12 -0.04 -18.85
C VAL A 375 -10.20 -0.76 -17.87
N VAL A 376 -8.95 -0.33 -17.75
CA VAL A 376 -7.99 -0.94 -16.81
C VAL A 376 -8.41 -0.75 -15.36
N LEU A 377 -8.90 0.44 -14.98
CA LEU A 377 -9.34 0.74 -13.62
C LEU A 377 -10.58 -0.10 -13.27
N ALA A 378 -11.54 -0.20 -14.19
CA ALA A 378 -12.69 -1.09 -14.05
C ALA A 378 -12.25 -2.56 -13.89
N SER A 379 -11.22 -2.99 -14.63
CA SER A 379 -10.69 -4.35 -14.54
C SER A 379 -10.02 -4.63 -13.20
N VAL A 380 -9.24 -3.70 -12.66
CA VAL A 380 -8.61 -3.83 -11.34
C VAL A 380 -9.67 -3.93 -10.25
N LEU A 381 -10.67 -3.05 -10.28
CA LEU A 381 -11.76 -3.03 -9.29
C LEU A 381 -12.60 -4.33 -9.33
N LYS A 382 -12.86 -4.86 -10.53
CA LYS A 382 -13.52 -6.17 -10.69
C LYS A 382 -12.67 -7.31 -10.13
N HIS A 383 -11.35 -7.29 -10.34
CA HIS A 383 -10.44 -8.27 -9.76
C HIS A 383 -10.43 -8.23 -8.22
N ILE A 384 -10.43 -7.03 -7.63
CA ILE A 384 -10.56 -6.84 -6.18
C ILE A 384 -11.89 -7.44 -5.70
N SER A 385 -13.01 -7.06 -6.32
CA SER A 385 -14.34 -7.57 -5.94
C SER A 385 -14.42 -9.10 -6.02
N ALA A 386 -13.90 -9.71 -7.08
CA ALA A 386 -13.88 -11.16 -7.23
C ALA A 386 -12.99 -11.88 -6.18
N SER A 387 -11.93 -11.20 -5.72
CA SER A 387 -11.03 -11.73 -4.69
C SER A 387 -11.66 -11.69 -3.29
N LEU A 388 -12.54 -10.71 -3.04
CA LEU A 388 -13.25 -10.54 -1.76
C LEU A 388 -14.49 -11.44 -1.62
N ARG A 389 -15.18 -11.76 -2.73
CA ARG A 389 -16.40 -12.60 -2.77
C ARG A 389 -16.14 -14.10 -2.59
N ARG A 390 -15.02 -14.47 -1.96
CA ARG A 390 -14.67 -15.89 -1.70
C ARG A 390 -15.29 -16.44 -0.42
N ASP A 391 -16.23 -15.69 0.17
CA ASP A 391 -17.04 -16.06 1.32
C ASP A 391 -18.52 -16.10 0.92
#